data_AF-A0A532BBQ3-F1
#
_entry.id   AF-A0A532BBQ3-F1
#
_cell.length_a   1.000
_cell.length_b   1.000
_cell.length_c   1.000
_cell.angle_alpha   90.00
_cell.angle_beta   90.00
_cell.angle_gamma   90.00
#
_symmetry.space_group_name_H-M   'P 1'
#
loop_
_entity.id
_entity.type
_entity.pdbx_description
1 polymer ?
#
loop_
_entity_poly.entity_id
_entity_poly.type
_entity_poly.pdbx_seq_one_letter_code
_entity_poly.pdbx_strand_id
1 'polypeptide(L)' 'MPTGPKGQKRPADVIGNAVRVMRIATGDEADDIVDDGKDPAAKALGAKGGKKRAANMTPERRAEIARKAAASRWKNITK' A
#
# COMPACT_ATOMS: atom_id res chain seq x y z
N MET A 1 3.66 9.42 -12.48
CA MET A 1 5.07 9.02 -12.35
C MET A 1 5.13 7.64 -11.75
N PRO A 2 6.02 6.74 -12.21
CA PRO A 2 6.21 5.46 -11.53
C PRO A 2 6.74 5.67 -10.12
N THR A 3 6.34 4.75 -9.26
CA THR A 3 6.60 4.81 -7.84
C THR A 3 7.37 3.56 -7.43
N GLY A 4 8.40 3.72 -6.61
CA GLY A 4 9.15 2.60 -6.07
C GLY A 4 8.41 1.87 -4.94
N PRO A 5 8.98 0.77 -4.43
CA PRO A 5 8.33 -0.09 -3.43
C PRO A 5 7.92 0.60 -2.14
N LYS A 6 8.58 1.71 -1.78
CA LYS A 6 8.33 2.50 -0.56
C LYS A 6 7.64 3.84 -0.85
N GLY A 7 7.03 4.00 -2.02
CA GLY A 7 6.35 5.26 -2.37
C GLY A 7 7.28 6.31 -2.99
N GLN A 8 8.56 5.99 -3.21
CA GLN A 8 9.53 6.96 -3.75
C GLN A 8 9.25 7.30 -5.22
N LYS A 9 9.41 8.57 -5.59
CA LYS A 9 9.25 9.01 -6.98
C LYS A 9 10.38 8.44 -7.83
N ARG A 10 10.08 7.81 -8.97
CA ARG A 10 11.08 7.27 -9.90
C ARG A 10 11.01 7.98 -11.26
N PRO A 11 12.14 8.09 -11.98
CA PRO A 11 12.12 8.47 -13.40
C PRO A 11 11.18 7.56 -14.18
N ALA A 12 10.47 8.12 -15.16
CA ALA A 12 9.52 7.36 -15.97
C ALA A 12 10.22 6.45 -16.99
N ASP A 13 11.42 6.83 -17.39
CA ASP A 13 12.20 6.12 -18.39
C ASP A 13 13.05 5.00 -17.77
N VAL A 14 13.20 3.91 -18.53
CA VAL A 14 13.88 2.70 -18.04
C VAL A 14 15.38 2.92 -17.79
N ILE A 15 16.03 3.75 -18.61
CA ILE A 15 17.47 4.03 -18.51
C ILE A 15 17.77 4.88 -17.27
N GLY A 16 17.07 5.99 -17.11
CA GLY A 16 17.18 6.89 -15.97
C GLY A 16 16.81 6.21 -14.66
N ASN A 17 15.85 5.29 -14.67
CA ASN A 17 15.57 4.48 -13.50
C ASN A 17 16.72 3.50 -13.18
N ALA A 18 17.32 2.85 -14.19
CA ALA A 18 18.49 1.99 -13.98
C ALA A 18 19.70 2.76 -13.43
N VAL A 19 19.99 3.95 -13.97
CA VAL A 19 21.05 4.83 -13.48
C VAL A 19 20.78 5.24 -12.03
N ARG A 20 19.53 5.60 -11.69
CA ARG A 20 19.17 5.94 -10.31
C ARG A 20 19.34 4.76 -9.35
N VAL A 21 18.95 3.55 -9.76
CA VAL A 21 19.16 2.33 -8.96
C VAL A 21 20.65 2.07 -8.76
N MET A 22 21.49 2.24 -9.79
CA MET A 22 22.94 2.13 -9.69
C MET A 22 23.51 3.11 -8.66
N ARG A 23 23.15 4.41 -8.74
CA ARG A 23 23.63 5.45 -7.80
C ARG A 23 23.22 5.18 -6.36
N ILE A 24 22.02 4.65 -6.15
CA ILE A 24 21.58 4.22 -4.81
C ILE A 24 22.43 3.06 -4.30
N ALA A 25 22.73 2.08 -5.15
CA ALA A 25 23.52 0.92 -4.77
C ALA A 25 25.00 1.26 -4.50
N THR A 26 25.56 2.25 -5.20
CA THR A 26 26.93 2.75 -4.97
C THR A 26 27.04 3.72 -3.80
N GLY A 27 25.91 4.25 -3.32
CA GLY A 27 25.87 5.24 -2.24
C GLY A 27 26.02 6.69 -2.71
N ASP A 28 25.98 6.93 -4.02
CA ASP A 28 26.03 8.28 -4.62
C ASP A 28 24.72 9.05 -4.41
N GLU A 29 23.59 8.34 -4.30
CA GLU A 29 22.27 8.92 -4.00
C GLU A 29 21.60 8.14 -2.86
N ALA A 30 20.86 8.83 -2.00
CA ALA A 30 20.04 8.18 -0.98
C ALA A 30 18.76 7.56 -1.58
N ASP A 31 18.33 6.40 -1.06
CA ASP A 31 16.97 5.91 -1.33
C ASP A 31 16.00 6.68 -0.42
N ASP A 32 15.40 7.73 -0.97
CA ASP A 32 14.42 8.55 -0.27
C ASP A 32 13.24 7.66 0.18
N ILE A 33 13.17 7.37 1.46
CA ILE A 33 11.97 6.77 2.05
C ILE A 33 10.97 7.92 2.21
N VAL A 34 9.88 7.86 1.45
CA VAL A 34 8.77 8.80 1.64
C VAL A 34 8.12 8.44 2.97
N ASP A 35 8.39 9.25 3.99
CA ASP A 35 7.63 9.20 5.23
C ASP A 35 6.17 9.55 4.91
N ASP A 36 5.26 8.63 5.27
CA ASP A 36 3.83 8.84 5.08
C ASP A 36 3.24 9.78 6.17
N GLY A 37 4.10 10.33 7.04
CA GLY A 37 3.76 11.25 8.12
C GLY A 37 2.99 10.57 9.25
N LYS A 38 2.99 9.23 9.28
CA LYS A 38 2.21 8.44 10.24
C LYS A 38 3.13 7.95 11.34
N ASP A 39 2.62 8.02 12.57
CA ASP A 39 3.27 7.42 13.73
C ASP A 39 3.59 5.92 13.47
N PRO A 40 4.87 5.51 13.52
CA PRO A 40 5.27 4.13 13.29
C PRO A 40 4.61 3.12 14.25
N ALA A 41 4.41 3.49 15.51
CA ALA A 41 3.76 2.65 16.50
C ALA A 41 2.27 2.47 16.17
N ALA A 42 1.59 3.55 15.76
CA ALA A 42 0.19 3.46 15.33
C ALA A 42 0.04 2.55 14.09
N LYS A 43 0.97 2.64 13.13
CA LYS A 43 1.00 1.77 11.94
C LYS A 43 1.18 0.31 12.31
N ALA A 44 2.09 0.00 13.23
CA ALA A 44 2.32 -1.35 13.72
C ALA A 44 1.08 -1.92 14.45
N LEU A 45 0.44 -1.12 15.31
CA LEU A 45 -0.77 -1.50 16.03
C LEU A 45 -1.95 -1.76 15.07
N GLY A 46 -2.16 -0.88 14.08
CA GLY A 46 -3.21 -1.05 13.06
C GLY A 46 -3.04 -2.34 12.26
N ALA A 47 -1.81 -2.63 11.82
CA ALA A 47 -1.50 -3.88 11.12
C ALA A 47 -1.77 -5.12 11.98
N LYS A 48 -1.40 -5.09 13.27
CA LYS A 48 -1.67 -6.18 14.21
C LYS A 48 -3.16 -6.40 14.44
N GLY A 49 -3.92 -5.31 14.62
CA GLY A 49 -5.37 -5.35 14.79
C GLY A 49 -6.09 -5.93 13.57
N GLY A 50 -5.72 -5.47 12.37
CA GLY A 50 -6.27 -5.97 11.11
C GLY A 50 -6.01 -7.46 10.90
N LYS A 51 -4.78 -7.93 11.14
CA LYS A 51 -4.43 -9.37 11.06
C LYS A 51 -5.24 -10.21 12.05
N LYS A 52 -5.35 -9.78 13.31
CA LYS A 52 -6.13 -10.50 14.32
C LYS A 52 -7.62 -10.57 13.95
N ARG A 53 -8.19 -9.46 13.45
CA ARG A 53 -9.58 -9.44 12.98
C ARG A 53 -9.80 -10.40 11.80
N ALA A 54 -8.87 -10.45 10.85
CA ALA A 54 -8.96 -11.34 9.70
C ALA A 54 -8.88 -12.82 10.13
N ALA A 55 -7.96 -13.16 11.03
CA ALA A 55 -7.82 -14.52 11.56
C ALA A 55 -9.05 -14.99 12.33
N ASN A 56 -9.69 -14.09 13.10
CA ASN A 56 -10.87 -14.43 13.89
C ASN A 56 -12.18 -14.48 13.07
N MET A 57 -12.17 -14.17 11.78
CA MET A 57 -13.39 -14.10 10.98
C MET A 57 -13.67 -15.40 10.24
N THR A 58 -14.88 -15.94 10.42
CA THR A 58 -15.32 -17.13 9.69
C THR A 58 -15.50 -16.84 8.20
N PRO A 59 -15.40 -17.87 7.33
CA PRO A 59 -15.64 -17.71 5.89
C PRO A 59 -17.02 -17.12 5.57
N GLU A 60 -18.06 -17.53 6.31
CA GLU A 60 -19.44 -17.09 6.10
C GLU A 60 -19.57 -15.59 6.42
N ARG A 61 -18.97 -15.16 7.53
CA ARG A 61 -18.97 -13.74 7.92
C ARG A 61 -18.19 -12.89 6.92
N ARG A 62 -17.08 -13.40 6.36
CA ARG A 62 -16.35 -12.74 5.27
C ARG A 62 -17.22 -12.59 4.03
N ALA A 63 -17.92 -13.65 3.62
CA ALA A 63 -18.82 -13.63 2.47
C ALA A 63 -20.00 -12.68 2.66
N GLU A 64 -20.57 -12.61 3.86
CA GLU A 64 -21.64 -11.66 4.19
C GLU A 64 -21.17 -10.20 4.05
N ILE A 65 -20.00 -9.86 4.61
CA ILE A 65 -19.42 -8.51 4.50
C ILE A 65 -19.16 -8.15 3.04
N ALA A 66 -18.62 -9.08 2.25
CA ALA A 66 -18.36 -8.87 0.82
C ALA A 66 -19.64 -8.59 0.03
N ARG A 67 -20.72 -9.36 0.27
CA ARG A 67 -22.02 -9.14 -0.36
C ARG A 67 -22.60 -7.76 -0.03
N LYS A 68 -22.53 -7.35 1.24
CA LYS A 68 -22.99 -6.01 1.68
C LYS A 68 -22.18 -4.89 1.01
N ALA A 69 -20.85 -5.03 0.96
CA ALA A 69 -19.98 -4.05 0.32
C ALA A 69 -20.28 -3.92 -1.19
N ALA A 70 -20.50 -5.04 -1.87
CA ALA A 70 -20.89 -5.04 -3.28
C ALA A 70 -22.24 -4.32 -3.48
N ALA A 71 -23.27 -4.69 -2.71
CA ALA A 71 -24.59 -4.05 -2.80
C ALA A 71 -24.50 -2.52 -2.62
N SER A 72 -23.73 -2.03 -1.65
CA SER A 72 -23.51 -0.60 -1.45
C SER A 72 -22.80 0.07 -2.63
N ARG A 73 -21.78 -0.59 -3.20
CA ARG A 73 -21.06 -0.07 -4.37
C ARG A 73 -21.99 0.07 -5.59
N TRP A 74 -22.79 -0.95 -5.87
CA TRP A 74 -23.68 -0.96 -7.04
C TRP A 74 -24.89 -0.04 -6.88
N LYS A 75 -25.42 0.13 -5.66
CA LYS A 75 -26.53 1.08 -5.38
C LYS A 75 -26.19 2.52 -5.74
N ASN A 76 -24.91 2.91 -5.62
CA ASN A 76 -24.43 4.26 -5.92
C ASN A 76 -24.16 4.48 -7.42
N ILE A 77 -24.14 3.43 -8.24
CA ILE A 77 -23.93 3.53 -9.70
C ILE A 77 -25.27 3.71 -10.44
N THR A 78 -26.36 3.20 -9.86
CA THR A 78 -27.71 3.22 -10.46
C THR A 78 -28.56 4.43 -10.03
N LYS A 79 -27.95 5.48 -9.48
CA LYS A 79 -28.65 6.69 -9.00
C LYS A 79 -28.00 7.92 -9.61
#